data_AF-A0A804QK58-F1
#
_entry.id   AF-A0A804QK58-F1
#
_cell.length_a   1.000
_cell.length_b   1.000
_cell.length_c   1.000
_cell.angle_alpha   90.00
_cell.angle_beta   90.00
_cell.angle_gamma   90.00
#
_symmetry.space_group_name_H-M   'P 1'
#
loop_
_entity.id
_entity.type
_entity.pdbx_description
1 polymer ?
#
loop_
_entity_poly.entity_id
_entity_poly.type
_entity_poly.pdbx_seq_one_letter_code
_entity_poly.pdbx_strand_id
1 'polypeptide(L)'
;MKHCKMVTVVSFFLKGKDTLATSCINLIIFIVSMEVEMISMAHRMGFLTTPYAFNPDEVAAMAKAGSHIVVAHMGLTTAGSFGAMTATTLDDSVLRVQAIADAAFG
;
A
#
# COMPACT_ATOMS: atom_id res chain seq x y z
N MET A 1 20.60 22.22 -7.03
CA MET A 1 19.76 21.09 -6.55
C MET A 1 19.46 20.19 -7.74
N LYS A 2 19.89 18.93 -7.74
CA LYS A 2 19.45 18.00 -8.80
C LYS A 2 17.96 17.71 -8.55
N HIS A 3 17.10 17.90 -9.54
CA HIS A 3 15.66 17.62 -9.39
C HIS A 3 15.48 16.15 -8.99
N CYS A 4 15.03 15.91 -7.77
CA CYS A 4 14.64 14.59 -7.32
C CYS A 4 13.33 14.22 -8.01
N LYS A 5 13.32 13.10 -8.74
CA LYS A 5 12.10 12.55 -9.31
C LYS A 5 11.50 11.59 -8.29
N MET A 6 10.26 11.83 -7.88
CA MET A 6 9.56 10.99 -6.90
C MET A 6 8.36 10.33 -7.55
N VAL A 7 8.10 9.07 -7.19
CA VAL A 7 6.85 8.39 -7.51
C VAL A 7 6.23 7.80 -6.25
N THR A 8 4.92 7.99 -6.13
CA THR A 8 4.09 7.45 -5.06
C THR A 8 3.00 6.63 -5.73
N VAL A 9 2.86 5.38 -5.30
CA VAL A 9 1.72 4.54 -5.67
C VAL A 9 0.72 4.59 -4.54
N VAL A 10 -0.52 4.93 -4.88
CA VAL A 10 -1.65 4.95 -3.95
C VAL A 10 -2.67 3.93 -4.45
N SER A 11 -2.79 2.82 -3.73
CA SER A 11 -3.82 1.82 -4.02
C SER A 11 -5.18 2.35 -3.58
N PHE A 12 -6.20 2.20 -4.44
CA PHE A 12 -7.58 2.54 -4.10
C PHE A 12 -8.31 1.27 -3.62
N PHE A 13 -8.80 1.30 -2.38
CA PHE A 13 -9.56 0.19 -1.82
C PHE A 13 -11.02 0.20 -2.31
N LEU A 14 -11.44 -0.86 -3.02
CA LEU A 14 -12.83 -1.05 -3.45
C LEU A 14 -13.57 -1.96 -2.45
N LYS A 15 -14.66 -1.48 -1.85
CA LYS A 15 -15.54 -2.29 -0.97
C LYS A 15 -16.73 -2.82 -1.77
N GLY A 16 -16.69 -4.09 -2.19
CA GLY A 16 -17.82 -4.79 -2.81
C GLY A 16 -18.71 -5.48 -1.77
N LYS A 17 -20.02 -5.63 -2.05
CA LYS A 17 -20.99 -6.28 -1.14
C LYS A 17 -21.54 -7.65 -1.61
N ASP A 18 -21.21 -8.14 -2.79
CA ASP A 18 -21.88 -9.32 -3.39
C ASP A 18 -20.92 -10.30 -4.09
N THR A 19 -21.47 -11.41 -4.61
CA THR A 19 -20.85 -12.55 -5.35
C THR A 19 -19.79 -12.19 -6.40
N LEU A 20 -19.65 -10.92 -6.79
CA LEU A 20 -18.49 -10.37 -7.49
C LEU A 20 -17.19 -10.42 -6.67
N ALA A 21 -17.26 -10.73 -5.37
CA ALA A 21 -16.13 -10.74 -4.44
C ALA A 21 -14.92 -11.50 -4.98
N THR A 22 -15.08 -12.71 -5.55
CA THR A 22 -13.94 -13.48 -6.08
C THR A 22 -13.27 -12.80 -7.28
N SER A 23 -14.07 -12.23 -8.20
CA SER A 23 -13.54 -11.49 -9.34
C SER A 23 -12.84 -10.20 -8.88
N CYS A 24 -13.41 -9.49 -7.90
CA CYS A 24 -12.79 -8.32 -7.29
C CYS A 24 -11.50 -8.67 -6.55
N ILE A 25 -11.44 -9.79 -5.81
CA ILE A 25 -10.23 -10.26 -5.13
C ILE A 25 -9.10 -10.53 -6.14
N ASN A 26 -9.40 -11.25 -7.23
CA ASN A 26 -8.41 -11.50 -8.28
C ASN A 26 -7.93 -10.19 -8.94
N LEU A 27 -8.84 -9.23 -9.14
CA LEU A 27 -8.47 -7.91 -9.66
C LEU A 27 -7.59 -7.12 -8.67
N ILE A 28 -7.89 -7.18 -7.38
CA ILE A 28 -7.08 -6.52 -6.33
C ILE A 28 -5.67 -7.13 -6.29
N ILE A 29 -5.56 -8.46 -6.27
CA ILE A 29 -4.26 -9.15 -6.28
C ILE A 29 -3.45 -8.76 -7.53
N PHE A 30 -4.12 -8.72 -8.69
CA PHE A 30 -3.50 -8.29 -9.94
C PHE A 30 -2.98 -6.85 -9.87
N ILE A 31 -3.75 -5.93 -9.30
CA ILE A 31 -3.34 -4.54 -9.12
C ILE A 31 -2.11 -4.46 -8.21
N VAL A 32 -2.11 -5.12 -7.06
CA VAL A 32 -0.96 -5.12 -6.13
C VAL A 32 0.31 -5.62 -6.81
N SER A 33 0.22 -6.68 -7.62
CA SER A 33 1.38 -7.18 -8.39
C SER A 33 1.92 -6.12 -9.35
N MET A 34 1.04 -5.42 -10.08
CA MET A 34 1.45 -4.34 -10.99
C MET A 34 2.07 -3.15 -10.23
N GLU A 35 1.55 -2.84 -9.04
CA GLU A 35 2.11 -1.77 -8.20
C GLU A 35 3.54 -2.11 -7.76
N VAL A 36 3.80 -3.35 -7.34
CA VAL A 36 5.15 -3.83 -6.99
C VAL A 36 6.09 -3.74 -8.20
N GLU A 37 5.63 -4.16 -9.38
CA GLU A 37 6.41 -4.04 -10.63
C GLU A 37 6.71 -2.57 -10.98
N MET A 38 5.74 -1.68 -10.79
CA MET A 38 5.90 -0.25 -11.04
C MET A 38 6.94 0.37 -10.11
N ILE A 39 6.92 0.02 -8.82
CA ILE A 39 7.95 0.43 -7.85
C ILE A 39 9.33 -0.09 -8.26
N SER A 40 9.41 -1.35 -8.67
CA SER A 40 10.66 -1.95 -9.14
C SER A 40 11.22 -1.20 -10.37
N MET A 41 10.36 -0.85 -11.33
CA MET A 41 10.76 -0.08 -12.50
C MET A 41 11.22 1.33 -12.14
N ALA A 42 10.45 2.03 -11.30
CA ALA A 42 10.78 3.39 -10.87
C ALA A 42 12.11 3.46 -10.10
N HIS A 43 12.36 2.48 -9.22
CA HIS A 43 13.63 2.35 -8.51
C HIS A 43 14.80 2.21 -9.50
N ARG A 44 14.69 1.30 -10.48
CA ARG A 44 15.71 1.13 -11.55
C ARG A 44 15.92 2.38 -12.40
N MET A 45 14.87 3.18 -12.59
CA MET A 45 14.93 4.45 -13.32
C MET A 45 15.50 5.61 -12.49
N GLY A 46 15.91 5.37 -11.23
CA GLY A 46 16.48 6.37 -10.34
C GLY A 46 15.45 7.33 -9.73
N PHE A 47 14.18 6.92 -9.66
CA PHE A 47 13.15 7.66 -8.92
C PHE A 47 13.19 7.28 -7.44
N LEU A 48 12.95 8.26 -6.57
CA LEU A 48 12.59 8.01 -5.19
C LEU A 48 11.19 7.38 -5.14
N THR A 49 11.05 6.23 -4.46
CA THR A 49 9.82 5.43 -4.42
C THR A 49 9.20 5.45 -3.03
N THR A 50 7.91 5.74 -2.95
CA THR A 50 7.17 5.85 -1.66
C THR A 50 5.79 5.16 -1.68
N PRO A 51 5.67 3.87 -1.99
CA PRO A 51 4.39 3.16 -2.02
C PRO A 51 3.68 3.13 -0.66
N TYR A 52 2.36 3.05 -0.72
CA TYR A 52 1.53 2.66 0.42
C TYR A 52 1.57 1.14 0.59
N ALA A 53 1.52 0.67 1.83
CA ALA A 53 1.36 -0.74 2.17
C ALA A 53 0.32 -0.88 3.29
N PHE A 54 -0.63 -1.79 3.11
CA PHE A 54 -1.74 -2.01 4.03
C PHE A 54 -1.50 -3.20 4.97
N ASN A 55 -0.53 -4.06 4.65
CA ASN A 55 -0.23 -5.27 5.41
C ASN A 55 1.25 -5.71 5.27
N PRO A 56 1.71 -6.66 6.10
CA PRO A 56 3.07 -7.21 6.07
C PRO A 56 3.51 -7.84 4.73
N ASP A 57 2.59 -8.48 3.99
CA ASP A 57 2.96 -9.14 2.73
C ASP A 57 3.25 -8.11 1.62
N GLU A 58 2.42 -7.07 1.54
CA GLU A 58 2.60 -5.96 0.60
C GLU A 58 3.90 -5.22 0.86
N VAL A 59 4.20 -4.89 2.12
CA VAL A 59 5.42 -4.14 2.44
C VAL A 59 6.68 -4.96 2.18
N ALA A 60 6.67 -6.28 2.45
CA ALA A 60 7.77 -7.16 2.13
C ALA A 60 8.00 -7.23 0.60
N ALA A 61 6.93 -7.31 -0.19
CA ALA A 61 7.01 -7.28 -1.64
C ALA A 61 7.56 -5.93 -2.17
N MET A 62 7.09 -4.81 -1.61
CA MET A 62 7.57 -3.47 -1.97
C MET A 62 9.03 -3.24 -1.58
N ALA A 63 9.43 -3.69 -0.39
CA ALA A 63 10.82 -3.64 0.07
C ALA A 63 11.72 -4.44 -0.87
N LYS A 64 11.34 -5.68 -1.21
CA LYS A 64 12.05 -6.53 -2.17
C LYS A 64 12.14 -5.90 -3.57
N ALA A 65 11.15 -5.12 -3.98
CA ALA A 65 11.15 -4.40 -5.25
C ALA A 65 12.13 -3.19 -5.28
N GLY A 66 12.70 -2.79 -4.14
CA GLY A 66 13.58 -1.63 -4.03
C GLY A 66 12.84 -0.35 -3.60
N SER A 67 11.73 -0.48 -2.87
CA SER A 67 11.09 0.69 -2.27
C SER A 67 12.07 1.45 -1.35
N HIS A 68 12.16 2.78 -1.50
CA HIS A 68 13.02 3.60 -0.64
C HIS A 68 12.32 3.97 0.67
N ILE A 69 11.02 4.21 0.62
CA ILE A 69 10.18 4.57 1.76
C ILE A 69 8.89 3.76 1.64
N VAL A 70 8.39 3.21 2.74
CA VAL A 70 7.09 2.54 2.78
C VAL A 70 6.15 3.34 3.69
N VAL A 71 4.92 3.54 3.25
CA VAL A 71 3.90 4.24 4.03
C VAL A 71 2.89 3.21 4.54
N ALA A 72 2.94 2.92 5.84
CA ALA A 72 1.95 2.07 6.49
C ALA A 72 0.56 2.76 6.50
N HIS A 73 -0.41 2.20 5.77
CA HIS A 73 -1.71 2.83 5.56
C HIS A 73 -2.82 2.16 6.38
N MET A 74 -3.52 2.93 7.23
CA MET A 74 -4.50 2.40 8.21
C MET A 74 -5.97 2.46 7.77
N GLY A 75 -6.20 2.57 6.46
CA GLY A 75 -7.52 2.69 5.85
C GLY A 75 -7.97 4.14 5.66
N LEU A 76 -9.25 4.33 5.35
CA LEU A 76 -9.82 5.64 5.04
C LEU A 76 -10.30 6.36 6.30
N THR A 77 -10.32 7.70 6.26
CA THR A 77 -10.93 8.51 7.31
C THR A 77 -12.45 8.29 7.36
N THR A 78 -13.04 8.34 8.55
CA THR A 78 -14.49 8.15 8.75
C THR A 78 -15.35 9.34 8.34
N ALA A 79 -14.73 10.50 8.09
CA ALA A 79 -15.42 11.71 7.69
C ALA A 79 -15.57 11.82 6.16
N GLY A 80 -16.62 12.53 5.71
CA GLY A 80 -16.89 12.85 4.31
C GLY A 80 -17.96 11.97 3.65
N SER A 81 -18.44 12.38 2.48
CA SER A 81 -19.53 11.71 1.75
C SER A 81 -19.19 10.28 1.27
N PHE A 82 -17.91 9.93 1.24
CA PHE A 82 -17.39 8.64 0.76
C PHE A 82 -16.51 7.94 1.80
N GLY A 83 -16.52 8.40 3.06
CA GLY A 83 -15.67 7.87 4.13
C GLY A 83 -16.03 6.44 4.52
N ALA A 84 -15.06 5.71 5.07
CA ALA A 84 -15.33 4.39 5.61
C ALA A 84 -16.25 4.51 6.84
N MET A 85 -17.25 3.63 6.97
CA MET A 85 -18.10 3.59 8.18
C MET A 85 -17.34 3.16 9.44
N THR A 86 -16.12 2.63 9.27
CA THR A 86 -15.29 2.08 10.33
C THR A 86 -13.85 2.48 10.09
N ALA A 87 -13.15 2.92 11.13
CA ALA A 87 -11.70 3.10 11.14
C ALA A 87 -11.03 2.08 12.05
N THR A 88 -9.75 1.81 11.79
CA THR A 88 -8.88 1.10 12.73
C THR A 88 -8.77 1.91 14.02
N THR A 89 -8.81 1.24 15.18
CA THR A 89 -8.57 1.92 16.47
C THR A 89 -7.10 2.36 16.56
N LEU A 90 -6.81 3.36 17.39
CA LEU A 90 -5.42 3.81 17.56
C LEU A 90 -4.52 2.68 18.08
N ASP A 91 -5.00 1.87 19.03
CA ASP A 91 -4.26 0.75 19.60
C ASP A 91 -3.98 -0.33 18.55
N ASP A 92 -4.99 -0.71 17.75
CA ASP A 92 -4.80 -1.66 16.65
C ASP A 92 -3.85 -1.11 15.58
N SER A 93 -3.89 0.20 15.32
CA SER A 93 -3.00 0.86 14.38
C SER A 93 -1.54 0.75 14.81
N VAL A 94 -1.22 0.87 16.10
CA VAL A 94 0.16 0.69 16.59
C VAL A 94 0.69 -0.71 16.24
N LEU A 95 -0.10 -1.75 16.54
CA LEU A 95 0.27 -3.14 16.27
C LEU A 95 0.45 -3.41 14.77
N ARG A 96 -0.45 -2.87 13.95
CA ARG A 96 -0.39 -3.05 12.48
C ARG A 96 0.77 -2.32 11.85
N VAL A 97 1.04 -1.08 12.26
CA VAL A 97 2.19 -0.31 11.77
C VAL A 97 3.49 -1.00 12.16
N GLN A 98 3.59 -1.54 13.38
CA GLN A 98 4.77 -2.30 13.81
C GLN A 98 4.96 -3.56 12.96
N ALA A 99 3.90 -4.33 12.71
CA ALA A 99 3.99 -5.52 11.85
C ALA A 99 4.42 -5.18 10.41
N ILE A 100 3.97 -4.05 9.87
CA ILE A 100 4.41 -3.55 8.56
C ILE A 100 5.89 -3.15 8.60
N ALA A 101 6.31 -2.45 9.66
CA ALA A 101 7.72 -2.05 9.82
C ALA A 101 8.63 -3.29 9.91
N ASP A 102 8.28 -4.27 10.75
CA ASP A 102 9.06 -5.49 10.94
C ASP A 102 9.21 -6.28 9.63
N ALA A 103 8.13 -6.44 8.87
CA ALA A 103 8.14 -7.13 7.58
C ALA A 103 8.90 -6.37 6.47
N ALA A 104 9.11 -5.05 6.62
CA ALA A 104 9.93 -4.28 5.70
C ALA A 104 11.44 -4.53 5.89
N PHE A 105 11.86 -4.90 7.11
CA PHE A 105 13.26 -5.14 7.46
C PHE A 105 13.69 -6.61 7.40
N GLY A 106 12.74 -7.55 7.55
CA GLY A 106 13.00 -9.00 7.55
C GLY A 106 13.40 -9.55 6.19
#